data_AF-A0A3A8ISL2-F1
#
_entry.id   AF-A0A3A8ISL2-F1
#
_cell.length_a   1.000
_cell.length_b   1.000
_cell.length_c   1.000
_cell.angle_alpha   90.00
_cell.angle_beta   90.00
_cell.angle_gamma   90.00
#
_symmetry.space_group_name_H-M   'P 1'
#
loop_
_entity.id
_entity.type
_entity.pdbx_description
1 polymer ?
#
loop_
_entity_poly.entity_id
_entity_poly.type
_entity_poly.pdbx_seq_one_letter_code
_entity_poly.pdbx_strand_id
1 'polypeptide(L)' 'MSDEEVLLQSPLLYRVLRGRDGALSIEVVVGGIVQFEVRVLLNEEESESFAREGRAFADRLAQAIMADPPFGGRSVRSPV' A
#
# COMPACT_ATOMS: atom_id res chain seq x y z
N MET A 1 5.08 -18.07 -3.26
CA MET A 1 5.16 -17.24 -2.04
C MET A 1 6.10 -16.10 -2.38
N SER A 2 5.57 -14.89 -2.51
CA SER A 2 6.34 -13.71 -2.93
C SER A 2 7.46 -13.45 -1.93
N ASP A 3 8.64 -13.07 -2.42
CA ASP A 3 9.84 -12.77 -1.64
C ASP A 3 9.76 -11.43 -0.88
N GLU A 4 8.55 -10.98 -0.56
CA GLU A 4 8.26 -9.68 0.00
C GLU A 4 8.04 -9.80 1.52
N GLU A 5 8.71 -8.95 2.28
CA GLU A 5 8.58 -8.86 3.73
C GLU A 5 7.38 -7.96 4.09
N VAL A 6 6.44 -8.47 4.88
CA VAL A 6 5.35 -7.65 5.44
C VAL A 6 5.89 -6.83 6.60
N LEU A 7 6.00 -5.51 6.41
CA LEU A 7 6.47 -4.59 7.45
C LEU A 7 5.36 -4.14 8.38
N LEU A 8 4.15 -3.98 7.82
CA LEU A 8 2.99 -3.50 8.54
C LEU A 8 1.74 -4.12 7.94
N GLN A 9 0.87 -4.65 8.79
CA GLN A 9 -0.44 -5.14 8.36
C GLN A 9 -1.54 -4.45 9.16
N SER A 10 -2.49 -3.82 8.48
CA SER A 10 -3.77 -3.47 9.05
C SER A 10 -4.66 -4.71 9.07
N PRO A 11 -5.49 -4.93 10.11
CA PRO A 11 -6.32 -6.13 10.20
C PRO A 11 -7.22 -6.37 8.99
N LEU A 12 -7.67 -5.32 8.30
CA LEU A 12 -8.67 -5.42 7.23
C LEU A 12 -8.41 -4.54 5.99
N LEU A 13 -7.55 -3.52 6.07
CA LEU A 13 -7.56 -2.45 5.06
C LEU A 13 -6.36 -2.46 4.12
N TYR A 14 -5.16 -2.73 4.64
CA TYR A 14 -3.94 -2.62 3.85
C TYR A 14 -2.79 -3.40 4.48
N ARG A 15 -1.75 -3.64 3.68
CA ARG A 15 -0.42 -4.06 4.15
C ARG A 15 0.68 -3.29 3.44
N VAL A 16 1.76 -3.02 4.16
CA VAL A 16 3.00 -2.44 3.62
C VAL A 16 4.01 -3.57 3.45
N LEU A 17 4.55 -3.69 2.25
CA LEU A 17 5.46 -4.73 1.82
C LEU A 17 6.82 -4.11 1.48
N ARG A 18 7.89 -4.84 1.76
CA ARG A 18 9.24 -4.56 1.29
C ARG A 18 9.68 -5.62 0.30
N GLY A 19 10.00 -5.18 -0.92
CA GLY A 19 10.61 -6.02 -1.95
C GLY A 19 12.07 -6.36 -1.64
N ARG A 20 12.63 -7.32 -2.38
CA ARG A 20 14.04 -7.74 -2.25
C ARG A 20 15.06 -6.61 -2.51
N ASP A 21 14.69 -5.65 -3.35
CA ASP A 21 15.45 -4.44 -3.67
C ASP A 21 15.33 -3.35 -2.60
N GLY A 22 14.54 -3.60 -1.54
CA GLY A 22 14.25 -2.63 -0.48
C GLY A 22 13.11 -1.68 -0.83
N ALA A 23 12.52 -1.79 -2.03
CA ALA A 23 11.41 -0.92 -2.44
C ALA A 23 10.16 -1.20 -1.59
N LEU A 24 9.47 -0.13 -1.20
CA LEU A 24 8.25 -0.23 -0.39
C LEU A 24 7.02 -0.15 -1.29
N SER A 25 6.04 -1.00 -1.02
CA SER A 25 4.71 -0.89 -1.63
C SER A 25 3.63 -1.00 -0.57
N ILE A 26 2.49 -0.38 -0.83
CA ILE A 26 1.28 -0.55 -0.04
C ILE A 26 0.23 -1.25 -0.88
N GLU A 27 -0.37 -2.29 -0.34
CA GLU A 27 -1.52 -2.96 -0.90
C GLU A 27 -2.74 -2.58 -0.10
N VAL A 28 -3.78 -2.10 -0.78
CA VAL A 28 -4.99 -1.58 -0.16
C VAL A 28 -6.19 -2.33 -0.72
N VAL A 29 -7.02 -2.85 0.18
CA VAL A 29 -8.33 -3.40 -0.17
C VAL A 29 -9.27 -2.23 -0.49
N VAL A 30 -9.75 -2.18 -1.72
CA VAL A 30 -10.65 -1.14 -2.23
C VAL A 30 -11.95 -1.75 -2.76
N GLY A 31 -13.01 -0.94 -2.76
CA GLY A 31 -14.33 -1.32 -3.26
C GLY A 31 -15.36 -1.61 -2.15
N GLY A 32 -16.63 -1.34 -2.46
CA GLY A 32 -17.76 -1.59 -1.57
C GLY A 32 -18.31 -3.01 -1.73
N ILE A 33 -19.14 -3.23 -2.76
CA ILE A 33 -19.82 -4.52 -3.00
C ILE A 33 -18.87 -5.56 -3.61
N VAL A 34 -17.94 -5.13 -4.48
CA VAL A 34 -16.88 -5.98 -5.03
C VAL A 34 -15.55 -5.45 -4.52
N GLN A 35 -14.93 -6.20 -3.62
CA GLN A 35 -13.62 -5.88 -3.07
C GLN A 35 -12.52 -6.38 -3.99
N PHE A 36 -11.48 -5.57 -4.14
CA PHE A 36 -10.25 -5.96 -4.80
C PHE A 36 -9.06 -5.24 -4.19
N GLU A 37 -7.87 -5.77 -4.41
CA GLU A 37 -6.64 -5.16 -3.92
C GLU A 37 -5.96 -4.37 -5.03
N VAL A 38 -5.51 -3.17 -4.69
CA VAL A 38 -4.58 -2.39 -5.50
C VAL A 38 -3.25 -2.28 -4.79
N ARG A 39 -2.17 -2.32 -5.56
CA ARG A 39 -0.81 -2.10 -5.09
C ARG A 39 -0.31 -0.76 -5.60
N VAL A 40 0.32 0.02 -4.72
CA VAL A 40 1.00 1.27 -5.06
C VAL A 40 2.45 1.16 -4.60
N LEU A 41 3.38 1.37 -5.52
CA LEU A 41 4.81 1.52 -5.21
C LEU A 41 5.03 2.91 -4.59
N LEU A 42 5.65 2.95 -3.40
CA LEU A 42 6.00 4.19 -2.74
C LEU A 42 7.18 4.83 -3.45
N ASN A 43 7.11 6.14 -3.65
CA ASN A 43 8.27 6.93 -4.07
C ASN A 43 9.22 7.18 -2.88
N GLU A 44 10.32 7.89 -3.13
CA GLU A 44 11.34 8.17 -2.11
C GLU A 44 10.78 8.98 -0.94
N GLU A 45 10.04 10.06 -1.20
CA GLU A 45 9.44 10.92 -0.17
C GLU A 45 8.42 10.17 0.70
N GLU A 46 7.60 9.33 0.08
CA GLU A 46 6.62 8.47 0.76
C GLU A 46 7.31 7.40 1.60
N SER A 47 8.40 6.82 1.09
CA SER A 47 9.20 5.83 1.81
C SER A 47 9.88 6.43 3.04
N GLU A 48 10.45 7.64 2.91
CA GLU A 48 10.97 8.40 4.04
C GLU A 48 9.88 8.74 5.06
N SER A 49 8.71 9.18 4.58
CA SER A 49 7.58 9.53 5.44
C SER A 49 7.08 8.31 6.21
N PHE A 50 7.03 7.15 5.57
CA PHE A 50 6.74 5.89 6.25
C PHE A 50 7.83 5.52 7.28
N ALA A 51 9.11 5.71 6.98
CA ALA A 51 10.18 5.45 7.94
C ALA A 51 10.10 6.36 9.18
N ARG A 52 9.66 7.62 9.01
CA ARG A 52 9.50 8.60 10.10
C ARG A 52 8.23 8.39 10.93
N GLU A 53 7.10 8.12 10.28
CA GLU A 53 5.77 8.14 10.91
C GLU A 53 5.13 6.75 11.07
N GLY A 54 5.63 5.74 10.34
CA GLY A 54 5.14 4.38 10.36
C GLY A 54 3.65 4.27 10.02
N ARG A 55 2.89 3.68 10.95
CA ARG A 55 1.46 3.40 10.75
C ARG A 55 0.63 4.65 10.44
N ALA A 56 0.91 5.79 11.07
CA ALA A 56 0.13 7.00 10.86
C ALA A 56 0.17 7.50 9.41
N PHE A 57 1.32 7.41 8.74
CA PHE A 57 1.45 7.71 7.32
C PHE A 57 0.70 6.68 6.47
N ALA A 58 0.89 5.38 6.76
CA ALA A 58 0.25 4.31 6.00
C ALA A 58 -1.28 4.36 6.07
N ASP A 59 -1.85 4.72 7.23
CA ASP A 59 -3.29 4.93 7.39
C ASP A 59 -3.80 6.07 6.49
N ARG A 60 -3.12 7.22 6.47
CA ARG A 60 -3.50 8.36 5.61
C ARG A 60 -3.37 8.03 4.13
N LEU A 61 -2.31 7.33 3.75
CA LEU A 61 -2.08 6.92 2.36
C LEU A 61 -3.14 5.91 1.91
N ALA A 62 -3.46 4.91 2.74
CA ALA A 62 -4.53 3.95 2.44
C ALA A 62 -5.90 4.63 2.30
N GLN A 63 -6.21 5.62 3.14
CA GLN A 63 -7.44 6.42 3.01
C GLN A 63 -7.48 7.20 1.68
N ALA A 64 -6.36 7.80 1.26
CA ALA A 64 -6.28 8.48 -0.02
C ALA A 64 -6.48 7.53 -1.20
N ILE A 65 -5.87 6.34 -1.16
CA ILE A 65 -6.05 5.29 -2.19
C ILE A 65 -7.49 4.77 -2.19
N MET A 66 -8.12 4.57 -1.04
CA MET A 66 -9.54 4.17 -0.98
C MET A 66 -10.48 5.23 -1.57
N ALA A 67 -10.16 6.51 -1.40
CA ALA A 67 -10.95 7.62 -1.94
C ALA A 67 -10.78 7.80 -3.46
N ASP A 68 -9.59 7.52 -3.99
CA ASP A 68 -9.28 7.53 -5.43
C ASP A 68 -8.45 6.29 -5.80
N PRO A 69 -9.08 5.14 -6.10
CA PRO A 69 -8.37 3.87 -6.32
C PRO A 69 -7.31 3.89 -7.43
N PRO A 70 -7.50 4.56 -8.58
CA PRO A 70 -6.43 4.75 -9.57
C PRO A 70 -5.18 5.44 -9.01
N PHE A 71 -5.33 6.21 -7.94
CA PHE A 71 -4.30 6.94 -7.22
C PHE A 71 -3.36 7.70 -8.16
N GLY A 72 -3.93 8.63 -8.95
CA GLY A 72 -3.19 9.37 -9.97
C GLY A 72 -2.59 8.49 -11.08
N GLY A 73 -3.13 7.30 -11.32
CA GLY A 73 -2.66 6.33 -12.32
C GLY A 73 -1.49 5.45 -11.85
N ARG A 74 -1.10 5.53 -10.56
CA ARG A 74 0.03 4.77 -9.99
C ARG A 74 -0.37 3.40 -9.47
N SER A 75 -1.65 3.18 -9.22
CA SER A 75 -2.14 1.90 -8.71
C SER A 75 -2.10 0.84 -9.78
N VAL A 76 -1.68 -0.37 -9.42
CA VAL A 76 -1.86 -1.57 -10.25
C VAL A 76 -2.76 -2.55 -9.50
N ARG A 77 -3.52 -3.38 -10.23
CA ARG A 77 -4.24 -4.50 -9.62
C ARG A 77 -3.22 -5.40 -8.94
N SER A 78 -3.37 -5.62 -7.63
CA SER A 78 -2.53 -6.61 -6.97
C SER A 78 -2.89 -8.00 -7.50
N PRO A 79 -1.90 -8.83 -7.89
CA PRO A 79 -2.17 -10.22 -8.20
C PRO A 79 -2.63 -10.93 -6.93
N VAL A 80 -3.86 -11.43 -6.95
CA VAL A 80 -4.40 -12.35 -5.93
C VAL A 80 -3.73 -13.73 -6.02
#